data_AF-A0A926ZYN6-F1
#
_entry.id   AF-A0A926ZYN6-F1
#
_cell.length_a   1.000
_cell.length_b   1.000
_cell.length_c   1.000
_cell.angle_alpha   90.00
_cell.angle_beta   90.00
_cell.angle_gamma   90.00
#
_symmetry.space_group_name_H-M   'P 1'
#
loop_
_entity.id
_entity.type
_entity.pdbx_description
1 polymer ?
#
loop_
_entity_poly.entity_id
_entity_poly.type
_entity_poly.pdbx_seq_one_letter_code
_entity_poly.pdbx_strand_id
1 'polypeptide(L)'
;MSPSSVEQEQEKVVRDSFTLPSSDYELIALLKQRCLGSAVNASKSEIIRAGLHALRNMEDKDLLAIVEGLEKVKTGRPSTKKKR
;
A
#
# COMPACT_ATOMS: atom_id res chain seq x y z
N MET A 1 37.97 23.99 -5.30
CA MET A 1 36.52 23.83 -5.48
C MET A 1 36.06 22.71 -4.57
N SER A 2 35.35 23.06 -3.50
CA SER A 2 34.75 22.08 -2.57
C SER A 2 33.43 21.57 -3.17
N PRO A 3 33.10 20.28 -3.10
CA PRO A 3 31.79 19.82 -3.52
C PRO A 3 30.78 20.17 -2.42
N SER A 4 29.81 21.01 -2.78
CA SER A 4 28.63 21.33 -1.98
C SER A 4 27.78 20.06 -1.81
N SER A 5 27.46 19.76 -0.57
CA SER A 5 26.58 18.68 -0.14
C SER A 5 25.23 18.76 -0.87
N VAL A 6 24.95 17.78 -1.73
CA VAL A 6 23.60 17.54 -2.25
C VAL A 6 22.77 16.94 -1.12
N GLU A 7 21.99 17.78 -0.45
CA GLU A 7 20.89 17.32 0.40
C GLU A 7 19.90 16.54 -0.47
N GLN A 8 20.03 15.21 -0.45
CA GLN A 8 18.97 14.33 -0.95
C GLN A 8 17.78 14.53 -0.01
N GLU A 9 16.81 15.34 -0.45
CA GLU A 9 15.56 15.54 0.26
C GLU A 9 14.90 14.17 0.43
N GLN A 10 15.00 13.63 1.65
CA GLN A 10 14.45 12.33 1.98
C GLN A 10 12.94 12.41 1.81
N GLU A 11 12.38 11.51 1.00
CA GLU A 11 10.95 11.41 0.78
C GLU A 11 10.25 11.22 2.13
N LYS A 12 9.31 12.13 2.44
CA LYS A 12 8.60 12.13 3.72
C LYS A 12 7.79 10.83 3.84
N VAL A 13 8.13 10.01 4.84
CA VAL A 13 7.41 8.77 5.12
C VAL A 13 6.13 9.07 5.91
N VAL A 14 4.97 8.80 5.30
CA VAL A 14 3.66 8.89 5.97
C VAL A 14 3.23 7.50 6.44
N ARG A 15 2.93 7.37 7.74
CA ARG A 15 2.39 6.12 8.30
C ARG A 15 0.87 6.16 8.30
N ASP A 16 0.27 5.32 7.47
CA ASP A 16 -1.19 5.14 7.41
C ASP A 16 -1.59 3.73 7.91
N SER A 17 -2.80 3.60 8.46
CA SER A 17 -3.34 2.34 8.99
C SER A 17 -4.64 1.99 8.27
N PHE A 18 -4.63 0.87 7.54
CA PHE A 18 -5.77 0.43 6.74
C PHE A 18 -6.63 -0.60 7.48
N THR A 19 -7.95 -0.49 7.33
CA THR A 19 -8.90 -1.59 7.59
C THR A 19 -9.16 -2.31 6.29
N LEU A 20 -8.89 -3.61 6.23
CA LEU A 20 -9.06 -4.45 5.05
C LEU A 20 -10.01 -5.61 5.37
N PRO A 21 -10.78 -6.12 4.39
CA PRO A 21 -11.42 -7.42 4.49
C PRO A 21 -10.39 -8.51 4.79
N SER A 22 -10.80 -9.58 5.47
CA SER A 22 -9.92 -10.71 5.77
C SER A 22 -9.31 -11.31 4.50
N SER A 23 -10.10 -11.40 3.41
CA SER A 23 -9.65 -11.89 2.11
C SER A 23 -8.47 -11.09 1.54
N ASP A 24 -8.51 -9.76 1.66
CA ASP A 24 -7.45 -8.89 1.15
C ASP A 24 -6.20 -9.00 2.02
N TYR A 25 -6.37 -9.18 3.32
CA TYR A 25 -5.26 -9.41 4.23
C TYR A 25 -4.55 -10.75 3.94
N GLU A 26 -5.33 -11.80 3.63
CA GLU A 26 -4.80 -13.09 3.18
C GLU A 26 -4.10 -12.98 1.83
N LEU A 27 -4.62 -12.17 0.90
CA LEU A 27 -3.97 -11.91 -0.39
C LEU A 27 -2.58 -11.29 -0.21
N ILE A 28 -2.42 -10.34 0.73
CA ILE A 28 -1.09 -9.79 1.07
C ILE A 28 -0.17 -10.91 1.56
N ALA A 29 -0.64 -11.79 2.45
CA ALA A 29 0.16 -12.89 2.96
C ALA A 29 0.59 -13.85 1.84
N LEU A 30 -0.32 -14.19 0.94
CA LEU A 30 -0.05 -15.01 -0.24
C LEU A 30 1.01 -14.37 -1.13
N LEU A 31 0.91 -13.08 -1.42
CA LEU A 31 1.88 -12.36 -2.26
C LEU A 31 3.27 -12.34 -1.60
N LYS A 32 3.35 -12.15 -0.28
CA LYS A 32 4.62 -12.26 0.45
C LYS A 32 5.23 -13.66 0.32
N GLN A 33 4.42 -14.72 0.43
CA GLN A 33 4.90 -16.09 0.26
C GLN A 33 5.42 -16.34 -1.17
N ARG A 34 4.75 -15.79 -2.20
CA ARG A 34 5.23 -15.86 -3.59
C ARG A 34 6.59 -15.18 -3.75
N CYS A 35 6.78 -14.00 -3.15
CA CYS A 35 8.08 -13.33 -3.14
C CYS A 35 9.14 -14.17 -2.42
N LEU A 36 8.80 -14.78 -1.28
CA LEU A 36 9.72 -15.62 -0.51
C LEU A 36 10.16 -16.85 -1.31
N GLY A 37 9.25 -17.47 -2.07
CA GLY A 37 9.59 -18.55 -3.00
C GLY A 37 10.58 -18.15 -4.10
N SER A 38 10.71 -16.84 -4.35
CA SER A 38 11.72 -16.25 -5.25
C SER A 38 12.93 -15.66 -4.51
N ALA A 39 13.14 -16.07 -3.25
CA ALA A 39 14.18 -15.57 -2.34
C ALA A 39 14.09 -14.06 -2.00
N VAL A 40 12.92 -13.43 -2.18
CA VAL A 40 12.69 -12.02 -1.82
C VAL A 40 11.79 -11.94 -0.60
N ASN A 41 12.31 -11.43 0.52
CA ASN A 41 11.52 -11.22 1.73
C ASN A 41 10.79 -9.87 1.70
N ALA A 42 9.64 -9.83 1.04
CA ALA A 42 8.82 -8.62 0.95
C ALA A 42 8.01 -8.36 2.23
N SER A 43 8.02 -7.12 2.71
CA SER A 43 7.17 -6.62 3.79
C SER A 43 5.76 -6.30 3.31
N LYS A 44 4.82 -6.12 4.26
CA LYS A 44 3.44 -5.69 3.94
C LYS A 44 3.44 -4.34 3.19
N SER A 45 4.27 -3.39 3.62
CA SER A 45 4.36 -2.07 2.98
C SER A 45 4.89 -2.16 1.55
N GLU A 46 5.86 -3.04 1.29
CA GLU A 46 6.38 -3.25 -0.07
C GLU A 46 5.35 -3.86 -1.01
N ILE A 47 4.58 -4.86 -0.56
CA ILE A 47 3.49 -5.44 -1.37
C ILE A 47 2.45 -4.38 -1.73
N ILE A 48 2.04 -3.56 -0.75
CA ILE A 48 1.06 -2.48 -0.99
C ILE A 48 1.61 -1.46 -2.00
N ARG A 49 2.85 -0.98 -1.80
CA ARG A 49 3.47 -0.03 -2.73
C ARG A 49 3.66 -0.62 -4.13
N ALA A 50 4.07 -1.88 -4.23
CA ALA A 50 4.16 -2.59 -5.51
C ALA A 50 2.81 -2.66 -6.22
N GLY A 51 1.73 -2.93 -5.47
CA GLY A 51 0.36 -2.85 -5.99
C GLY A 51 0.01 -1.47 -6.55
N LEU A 52 0.31 -0.40 -5.82
CA LEU A 52 0.06 0.98 -6.28
C LEU A 52 0.83 1.29 -7.58
N HIS A 53 2.09 0.90 -7.67
CA HIS A 53 2.88 1.09 -8.89
C HIS A 53 2.36 0.26 -10.07
N ALA A 54 1.88 -0.95 -9.82
CA ALA A 54 1.24 -1.77 -10.84
C ALA A 54 -0.06 -1.12 -11.34
N LEU A 55 -0.93 -0.67 -10.43
CA LEU A 55 -2.19 0.01 -10.75
C LEU A 55 -1.96 1.29 -11.56
N ARG A 56 -0.93 2.08 -11.23
CA ARG A 56 -0.55 3.29 -11.98
C ARG A 56 -0.21 3.02 -13.45
N ASN A 57 0.33 1.83 -13.74
CA ASN A 57 0.78 1.48 -15.08
C ASN A 57 -0.33 0.79 -15.92
N MET A 58 -1.54 0.61 -15.36
CA MET A 58 -2.69 0.06 -16.10
C MET A 58 -3.39 1.13 -16.94
N GLU A 59 -4.15 0.72 -17.95
CA GLU A 59 -5.07 1.61 -18.65
C GLU A 59 -6.26 1.99 -17.74
N ASP A 60 -6.79 3.20 -17.92
CA ASP A 60 -7.88 3.74 -17.08
C ASP A 60 -9.10 2.81 -17.03
N LYS A 61 -9.43 2.17 -18.15
CA LYS A 61 -10.57 1.26 -18.24
C LYS A 61 -10.41 0.05 -17.30
N ASP A 62 -9.23 -0.55 -17.27
CA ASP A 62 -8.95 -1.73 -16.44
C ASP A 62 -8.88 -1.35 -14.96
N LEU A 63 -8.26 -0.20 -14.66
CA LEU A 63 -8.20 0.34 -13.31
C LEU A 63 -9.62 0.58 -12.75
N LEU A 64 -10.50 1.22 -13.54
CA LEU A 64 -11.88 1.49 -13.14
C LEU A 64 -12.66 0.20 -12.90
N ALA A 65 -12.53 -0.78 -13.80
CA ALA A 65 -13.19 -2.08 -13.64
C ALA A 65 -12.76 -2.80 -12.35
N ILE A 66 -11.46 -2.76 -12.02
CA ILE A 66 -10.95 -3.36 -10.77
C ILE A 66 -11.53 -2.63 -9.55
N VAL A 67 -11.54 -1.29 -9.56
CA VAL A 67 -12.05 -0.49 -8.42
C VAL A 67 -13.55 -0.70 -8.22
N GLU A 68 -14.33 -0.78 -9.29
CA GLU A 68 -15.78 -1.04 -9.23
C GLU A 68 -16.12 -2.44 -8.69
N GLY A 69 -15.22 -3.41 -8.89
CA GLY A 69 -15.36 -4.77 -8.38
C GLY A 69 -15.02 -4.95 -6.89
N LEU A 70 -14.42 -3.94 -6.24
CA LEU A 70 -14.05 -4.03 -4.83
C LEU A 70 -15.28 -3.97 -3.91
N GLU A 71 -15.35 -4.91 -2.96
CA GLU A 71 -16.35 -4.83 -1.90
C GLU A 71 -16.13 -3.58 -1.04
N LYS A 72 -17.22 -2.85 -0.77
CA LYS A 72 -17.16 -1.69 0.12
C LYS A 72 -16.84 -2.16 1.54
N VAL A 73 -15.63 -1.89 2.00
CA VAL A 73 -15.26 -2.05 3.40
C VAL A 73 -16.12 -1.12 4.24
N LYS A 74 -16.95 -1.66 5.14
CA LYS A 74 -17.65 -0.86 6.15
C LYS A 74 -16.60 -0.36 7.14
N THR A 75 -16.09 0.85 6.92
CA THR A 75 -15.20 1.48 7.89
C THR A 75 -16.01 1.80 9.15
N GLY A 76 -15.72 1.12 10.25
CA GLY A 76 -16.12 1.58 11.56
C GLY A 76 -15.40 2.91 11.82
N ARG A 77 -16.13 4.03 11.80
CA ARG A 77 -15.58 5.35 12.13
C ARG A 77 -14.95 5.27 13.53
N PRO A 78 -13.67 5.61 13.73
CA PRO A 78 -13.17 5.86 15.07
C PRO A 78 -13.95 7.07 15.60
N SER A 79 -14.81 6.85 16.60
CA SER A 79 -15.45 7.96 17.31
C SER A 79 -14.34 8.73 18.03
N THR A 80 -13.87 9.82 17.44
CA THR A 80 -13.00 10.78 18.11
C THR A 80 -13.84 11.51 19.18
N LYS A 81 -14.14 10.83 20.29
CA LYS A 81 -14.51 11.52 21.53
C LYS A 81 -13.25 12.19 22.06
N LYS A 82 -13.03 13.43 21.61
CA LYS A 82 -12.11 14.38 22.23
C LYS A 82 -12.60 14.60 23.67
N LYS A 83 -12.00 13.92 24.66
CA LYS A 83 -12.17 14.32 26.07
C LYS A 83 -11.46 15.66 26.24
N ARG A 84 -12.24 16.69 26.57
CA ARG A 84 -11.74 17.95 27.13
C ARG A 84 -11.22 17.71 28.54
#